data_AF-A0A317EE88-F1
#
_entry.id   AF-A0A317EE88-F1
#
_cell.length_a   1.000
_cell.length_b   1.000
_cell.length_c   1.000
_cell.angle_alpha   90.00
_cell.angle_beta   90.00
_cell.angle_gamma   90.00
#
_symmetry.space_group_name_H-M   'P 1'
#
loop_
_entity.id
_entity.type
_entity.pdbx_description
1 polymer ?
#
loop_
_entity_poly.entity_id
_entity_poly.type
_entity_poly.pdbx_seq_one_letter_code
_entity_poly.pdbx_strand_id
1 'polypeptide(L)'
;MAPAAMVVVELAGRRRALCLDCEMLDELQRRRAAGVQAVARRLWSRSWRVDDVLDVLRLGLAGAGMGPVEAEDVATAAMARLRTEAVPAAMLAMGAAFNGLPAVEGQGGRPVERPVDFARFRAKLLEFGVSPSAIDRMSLGGLLSTFAALGKTGADAPTDAEFDEIMDALRALNDSTVRLH
;
A
#
# COMPACT_ATOMS: atom_id res chain seq x y z
N MET A 1 -18.35 1.24 -17.78
CA MET A 1 -17.34 0.32 -17.25
C MET A 1 -16.54 1.11 -16.22
N ALA A 2 -16.47 0.67 -14.96
CA ALA A 2 -15.66 1.37 -13.95
C ALA A 2 -14.17 1.27 -14.35
N PRO A 3 -13.35 2.32 -14.14
CA PRO A 3 -11.93 2.25 -14.46
C PRO A 3 -11.27 1.15 -13.62
N ALA A 4 -10.42 0.34 -14.25
CA ALA A 4 -9.70 -0.72 -13.56
C ALA A 4 -8.80 -0.11 -12.47
N ALA A 5 -8.82 -0.72 -11.28
CA ALA A 5 -8.07 -0.23 -10.13
C ALA A 5 -6.56 -0.30 -10.41
N MET A 6 -5.85 0.82 -10.26
CA MET A 6 -4.43 0.94 -10.50
C MET A 6 -3.70 1.27 -9.20
N VAL A 7 -2.52 0.72 -8.97
CA VAL A 7 -1.67 1.08 -7.83
C VAL A 7 -0.28 1.45 -8.29
N VAL A 8 0.31 2.48 -7.69
CA VAL A 8 1.69 2.89 -7.94
C VAL A 8 2.57 2.40 -6.80
N VAL A 9 3.60 1.62 -7.12
CA VAL A 9 4.53 1.02 -6.15
C VAL A 9 5.98 1.30 -6.54
N GLU A 10 6.89 1.28 -5.56
CA GLU A 10 8.32 1.19 -5.84
C GLU A 10 8.69 -0.25 -6.18
N LEU A 11 9.16 -0.48 -7.40
CA LEU A 11 9.50 -1.81 -7.91
C LEU A 11 10.74 -1.73 -8.81
N ALA A 12 11.75 -2.56 -8.51
CA ALA A 12 13.04 -2.51 -9.20
C ALA A 12 13.73 -1.12 -9.12
N GLY A 13 13.53 -0.40 -8.00
CA GLY A 13 14.11 0.92 -7.76
C GLY A 13 13.46 2.08 -8.53
N ARG A 14 12.26 1.88 -9.08
CA ARG A 14 11.47 2.92 -9.73
C ARG A 14 10.00 2.79 -9.36
N ARG A 15 9.29 3.92 -9.37
CA ARG A 15 7.82 3.93 -9.31
C ARG A 15 7.23 3.31 -10.57
N ARG A 16 6.34 2.33 -10.39
CA ARG A 16 5.64 1.62 -11.47
C ARG A 16 4.17 1.45 -11.12
N ALA A 17 3.33 1.57 -12.14
CA ALA A 17 1.91 1.27 -12.02
C ALA A 17 1.67 -0.24 -12.20
N LEU A 18 0.75 -0.78 -11.42
CA LEU A 18 0.21 -2.12 -11.55
C LEU A 18 -1.30 -2.02 -11.68
N CYS A 19 -1.89 -2.75 -12.64
CA CYS A 19 -3.33 -2.83 -12.82
C CYS A 19 -3.71 -4.27 -13.18
N LEU A 20 -4.64 -4.85 -12.42
CA LEU A 20 -5.19 -6.17 -12.67
C LEU A 20 -6.69 -6.02 -12.93
N ASP A 21 -7.06 -5.94 -14.20
CA ASP A 21 -8.45 -5.98 -14.62
C ASP A 21 -8.97 -7.42 -14.70
N CYS A 22 -10.23 -7.59 -15.13
CA CYS A 22 -10.83 -8.91 -15.24
C CYS A 22 -10.07 -9.86 -16.18
N GLU A 23 -9.48 -9.35 -17.26
CA GLU A 23 -8.72 -10.18 -18.21
C GLU A 23 -7.41 -10.66 -17.59
N MET A 24 -6.70 -9.79 -16.87
CA MET A 24 -5.49 -10.16 -16.14
C MET A 24 -5.76 -11.16 -15.02
N LEU A 25 -6.88 -11.01 -14.29
CA LEU A 25 -7.27 -11.96 -13.25
C LEU A 25 -7.65 -13.33 -13.84
N ASP A 26 -8.33 -13.35 -15.00
CA ASP A 26 -8.67 -14.58 -15.72
C ASP A 26 -7.42 -15.29 -16.29
N GLU A 27 -6.45 -14.53 -16.78
CA GLU A 27 -5.17 -15.08 -17.21
C GLU A 27 -4.35 -15.62 -16.02
N LEU A 28 -4.38 -14.93 -14.88
CA LEU A 28 -3.69 -15.37 -13.66
C LEU A 28 -4.21 -16.73 -13.18
N GLN A 29 -5.54 -16.93 -13.15
CA GLN A 29 -6.12 -18.20 -12.72
C GLN A 29 -5.79 -19.35 -13.68
N ARG A 30 -5.74 -19.10 -15.00
CA ARG A 30 -5.32 -20.08 -16.00
C ARG A 30 -3.88 -20.51 -15.78
N ARG A 31 -2.96 -19.56 -15.67
CA ARG A 31 -1.52 -19.83 -15.49
C ARG A 31 -1.22 -20.58 -14.21
N ARG A 32 -1.95 -20.27 -13.14
CA ARG A 32 -1.71 -20.85 -11.82
C ARG A 32 -2.52 -22.11 -11.57
N ALA A 33 -3.40 -22.50 -12.50
CA ALA A 33 -4.37 -23.59 -12.34
C ALA A 33 -5.08 -23.51 -10.97
N ALA A 34 -5.40 -22.30 -10.53
CA ALA A 34 -5.92 -21.99 -9.21
C ALA A 34 -6.78 -20.73 -9.28
N GLY A 35 -7.92 -20.72 -8.57
CA GLY A 35 -8.76 -19.54 -8.50
C GLY A 35 -8.01 -18.33 -7.94
N VAL A 36 -8.38 -17.13 -8.39
CA VAL A 36 -7.69 -15.87 -8.06
C VAL A 36 -7.64 -15.62 -6.55
N GLN A 37 -8.69 -15.98 -5.82
CA GLN A 37 -8.73 -15.94 -4.35
C GLN A 37 -7.74 -16.91 -3.69
N ALA A 38 -7.45 -18.06 -4.32
CA ALA A 38 -6.46 -19.00 -3.80
C ALA A 38 -5.04 -18.43 -3.92
N VAL A 39 -4.74 -17.72 -5.01
CA VAL A 39 -3.47 -16.99 -5.18
C VAL A 39 -3.34 -15.87 -4.15
N ALA A 40 -4.39 -15.03 -4.01
CA ALA A 40 -4.43 -13.95 -3.02
C ALA A 40 -4.22 -14.46 -1.59
N ARG A 41 -4.92 -15.53 -1.22
CA ARG A 41 -4.78 -16.17 0.10
C ARG A 41 -3.36 -16.63 0.36
N ARG A 42 -2.68 -17.23 -0.63
CA ARG A 42 -1.27 -17.64 -0.50
C ARG A 42 -0.34 -16.44 -0.26
N LEU A 43 -0.55 -15.34 -0.99
CA LEU A 43 0.20 -14.10 -0.79
C LEU A 43 0.03 -13.57 0.65
N TRP A 44 -1.21 -13.41 1.12
CA TRP A 44 -1.48 -12.86 2.46
C TRP A 44 -1.09 -13.78 3.61
N SER A 45 -1.20 -15.11 3.44
CA SER A 45 -0.81 -16.08 4.46
C SER A 45 0.68 -16.42 4.44
N ARG A 46 1.47 -15.77 3.57
CA ARG A 46 2.91 -16.04 3.38
C ARG A 46 3.22 -17.48 2.96
N SER A 47 2.27 -18.14 2.29
CA SER A 47 2.43 -19.48 1.68
C SER A 47 2.53 -19.42 0.16
N TRP A 48 2.93 -18.25 -0.36
CA TRP A 48 3.08 -17.98 -1.78
C TRP A 48 4.26 -18.71 -2.39
N ARG A 49 4.13 -19.00 -3.68
CA ARG A 49 5.20 -19.48 -4.55
C ARG A 49 5.81 -18.29 -5.27
N VAL A 50 7.09 -18.38 -5.65
CA VAL A 50 7.77 -17.34 -6.47
C VAL A 50 6.94 -16.96 -7.69
N ASP A 51 6.43 -17.98 -8.34
CA ASP A 51 5.47 -17.96 -9.43
C ASP A 51 4.20 -17.14 -9.16
N ASP A 52 3.61 -17.24 -7.97
CA ASP A 52 2.42 -16.45 -7.62
C ASP A 52 2.74 -14.95 -7.67
N VAL A 53 3.93 -14.56 -7.22
CA VAL A 53 4.39 -13.17 -7.20
C VAL A 53 4.75 -12.70 -8.61
N LEU A 54 5.52 -13.49 -9.35
CA LEU A 54 5.97 -13.16 -10.70
C LEU A 54 4.80 -12.90 -11.64
N ASP A 55 3.81 -13.80 -11.67
CA ASP A 55 2.68 -13.63 -12.59
C ASP A 55 1.79 -12.46 -12.22
N VAL A 56 1.58 -12.20 -10.92
CA VAL A 56 0.83 -11.02 -10.46
C VAL A 56 1.54 -9.73 -10.88
N LEU A 57 2.86 -9.65 -10.71
CA LEU A 57 3.63 -8.47 -11.11
C LEU A 57 3.64 -8.30 -12.64
N ARG A 58 3.91 -9.36 -13.38
CA ARG A 58 3.97 -9.34 -14.85
C ARG A 58 2.64 -8.94 -15.47
N LEU A 59 1.53 -9.54 -15.02
CA LEU A 59 0.19 -9.20 -15.47
C LEU A 59 -0.21 -7.80 -15.00
N GLY A 60 0.15 -7.41 -13.77
CA GLY A 60 -0.12 -6.08 -13.24
C GLY A 60 0.58 -4.98 -14.03
N LEU A 61 1.86 -5.16 -14.35
CA LEU A 61 2.64 -4.23 -15.18
C LEU A 61 2.07 -4.13 -16.59
N ALA A 62 1.72 -5.28 -17.19
CA ALA A 62 1.12 -5.33 -18.53
C ALA A 62 -0.27 -4.65 -18.57
N GLY A 63 -1.11 -4.89 -17.56
CA GLY A 63 -2.41 -4.22 -17.43
C GLY A 63 -2.29 -2.71 -17.19
N ALA A 64 -1.14 -2.23 -16.70
CA ALA A 64 -0.83 -0.81 -16.60
C ALA A 64 -0.19 -0.21 -17.89
N GLY A 65 -0.10 -0.99 -18.98
CA GLY A 65 0.38 -0.55 -20.28
C GLY A 65 1.85 -0.87 -20.58
N MET A 66 2.55 -1.60 -19.71
CA MET A 66 3.93 -2.04 -19.98
C MET A 66 3.96 -3.17 -21.03
N GLY A 67 4.97 -3.17 -21.90
CA GLY A 67 5.15 -4.26 -22.86
C GLY A 67 5.40 -5.61 -22.17
N PRO A 68 4.90 -6.75 -22.70
CA PRO A 68 5.00 -8.05 -22.02
C PRO A 68 6.42 -8.50 -21.70
N VAL A 69 7.39 -8.22 -22.57
CA VAL A 69 8.81 -8.55 -22.37
C VAL A 69 9.41 -7.67 -21.26
N GLU A 70 9.15 -6.37 -21.29
CA GLU A 70 9.62 -5.45 -20.25
C GLU A 70 9.00 -5.79 -18.88
N ALA A 71 7.72 -6.18 -18.86
CA ALA A 71 7.03 -6.60 -17.65
C ALA A 71 7.66 -7.86 -17.03
N GLU A 72 8.06 -8.84 -17.85
CA GLU A 72 8.78 -10.04 -17.41
C GLU A 72 10.13 -9.68 -16.80
N ASP A 73 10.92 -8.85 -17.49
CA ASP A 73 12.25 -8.43 -17.04
C ASP A 73 12.16 -7.69 -15.70
N VAL A 74 11.20 -6.77 -15.56
CA VAL A 74 10.98 -6.00 -14.33
C VAL A 74 10.51 -6.90 -13.20
N ALA A 75 9.56 -7.81 -13.44
CA ALA A 75 9.06 -8.74 -12.44
C ALA A 75 10.20 -9.66 -11.94
N THR A 76 11.00 -10.18 -12.87
CA THR A 76 12.17 -11.02 -12.57
C THR A 76 13.22 -10.24 -11.79
N ALA A 77 13.54 -9.01 -12.20
CA ALA A 77 14.48 -8.14 -11.50
C ALA A 77 14.00 -7.76 -10.09
N ALA A 78 12.69 -7.58 -9.91
CA ALA A 78 12.10 -7.34 -8.59
C ALA A 78 12.19 -8.57 -7.68
N MET A 79 12.13 -9.77 -8.24
CA MET A 79 12.28 -11.03 -7.51
C MET A 79 13.74 -11.46 -7.31
N ALA A 80 14.68 -10.93 -8.08
CA ALA A 80 16.10 -11.24 -7.97
C ALA A 80 16.63 -10.91 -6.56
N ARG A 81 17.21 -11.89 -5.85
CA ARG A 81 17.65 -11.77 -4.45
C ARG A 81 16.52 -11.61 -3.42
N LEU A 82 15.29 -12.03 -3.75
CA LEU A 82 14.12 -11.96 -2.85
C LEU A 82 13.92 -10.54 -2.29
N ARG A 83 13.99 -9.52 -3.17
CA ARG A 83 13.85 -8.15 -2.70
C ARG A 83 12.50 -7.96 -2.04
N THR A 84 12.52 -7.23 -0.93
CA THR A 84 11.41 -7.18 0.01
C THR A 84 10.19 -6.45 -0.54
N GLU A 85 10.32 -5.71 -1.65
CA GLU A 85 9.21 -4.96 -2.26
C GLU A 85 8.30 -5.79 -3.19
N ALA A 86 8.75 -6.92 -3.75
CA ALA A 86 8.00 -7.65 -4.78
C ALA A 86 6.70 -8.26 -4.24
N VAL A 87 6.76 -8.88 -3.06
CA VAL A 87 5.60 -9.52 -2.42
C VAL A 87 4.57 -8.48 -1.95
N PRO A 88 4.95 -7.39 -1.24
CA PRO A 88 4.02 -6.31 -0.93
C PRO A 88 3.38 -5.67 -2.18
N ALA A 89 4.13 -5.48 -3.26
CA ALA A 89 3.60 -4.95 -4.52
C ALA A 89 2.53 -5.88 -5.12
N ALA A 90 2.77 -7.19 -5.14
CA ALA A 90 1.79 -8.17 -5.59
C ALA A 90 0.53 -8.20 -4.70
N MET A 91 0.70 -8.11 -3.38
CA MET A 91 -0.42 -8.02 -2.43
C MET A 91 -1.26 -6.76 -2.64
N LEU A 92 -0.63 -5.61 -2.91
CA LEU A 92 -1.32 -4.34 -3.17
C LEU A 92 -2.10 -4.40 -4.49
N ALA A 93 -1.51 -4.94 -5.55
CA ALA A 93 -2.18 -5.09 -6.84
C ALA A 93 -3.43 -5.99 -6.73
N MET A 94 -3.31 -7.14 -6.05
CA MET A 94 -4.45 -8.04 -5.79
C MET A 94 -5.52 -7.39 -4.90
N GLY A 95 -5.10 -6.64 -3.89
CA GLY A 95 -6.01 -5.88 -3.02
C GLY A 95 -6.78 -4.80 -3.79
N ALA A 96 -6.11 -4.08 -4.69
CA ALA A 96 -6.74 -3.08 -5.55
C ALA A 96 -7.77 -3.70 -6.50
N ALA A 97 -7.41 -4.82 -7.14
CA ALA A 97 -8.29 -5.55 -8.05
C ALA A 97 -9.60 -5.99 -7.39
N PHE A 98 -9.55 -6.48 -6.14
CA PHE A 98 -10.74 -6.97 -5.43
C PHE A 98 -11.59 -5.88 -4.79
N ASN A 99 -10.95 -4.82 -4.29
CA ASN A 99 -11.65 -3.80 -3.50
C ASN A 99 -11.95 -2.55 -4.31
N GLY A 100 -11.54 -2.50 -5.57
CA GLY A 100 -11.67 -1.30 -6.40
C GLY A 100 -10.95 -0.10 -5.77
N LEU A 101 -9.81 -0.34 -5.10
CA LEU A 101 -9.08 0.75 -4.45
C LEU A 101 -8.78 1.80 -5.52
N PRO A 102 -9.20 3.07 -5.32
CA PRO A 102 -8.94 4.11 -6.30
C PRO A 102 -7.45 4.21 -6.53
N ALA A 103 -7.07 4.54 -7.78
CA ALA A 103 -5.72 4.90 -8.08
C ALA A 103 -5.24 5.90 -7.04
N VAL A 104 -4.28 5.50 -6.21
CA VAL A 104 -3.50 6.48 -5.47
C VAL A 104 -2.64 7.15 -6.54
N GLU A 105 -3.23 8.11 -7.25
CA GLU A 105 -2.49 9.14 -7.94
C GLU A 105 -1.74 9.89 -6.85
N GLY A 106 -0.61 9.33 -6.44
CA GLY A 106 0.39 10.10 -5.74
C GLY A 106 0.93 11.10 -6.73
N GLN A 107 0.23 12.23 -6.90
CA GLN A 107 0.78 13.47 -7.43
C GLN A 107 2.13 13.66 -6.75
N GLY A 108 3.23 13.36 -7.44
CA GLY A 108 4.59 13.69 -7.04
C GLY A 108 4.87 13.68 -5.53
N GLY A 109 4.33 12.71 -4.77
CA GLY A 109 4.61 12.63 -3.35
C GLY A 109 6.11 12.43 -3.24
N ARG A 110 6.81 13.41 -2.64
CA ARG A 110 8.24 13.28 -2.35
C ARG A 110 8.47 11.89 -1.75
N PRO A 111 9.62 11.24 -2.03
CA PRO A 111 10.01 10.07 -1.27
C PRO A 111 9.75 10.39 0.20
N VAL A 112 9.09 9.49 0.94
CA VAL A 112 9.01 9.66 2.39
C VAL A 112 10.46 9.52 2.87
N GLU A 113 11.15 10.66 2.97
CA GLU A 113 12.59 10.75 3.22
C GLU A 113 12.98 10.20 4.60
N ARG A 114 11.98 9.88 5.42
CA ARG A 114 12.17 9.26 6.72
C ARG A 114 11.26 8.06 6.89
N PRO A 115 11.76 6.92 7.42
CA PRO A 115 10.91 5.82 7.83
C PRO A 115 9.79 6.35 8.73
N VAL A 116 8.57 5.84 8.54
CA VAL A 116 7.47 6.11 9.47
C VAL A 116 7.97 5.74 10.87
N ASP A 117 8.01 6.73 11.76
CA ASP A 117 8.37 6.51 13.15
C ASP A 117 7.19 5.81 13.83
N PHE A 118 7.20 4.48 13.73
CA PHE A 118 6.18 3.63 14.32
C PHE A 118 6.11 3.80 15.84
N ALA A 119 7.16 4.29 16.51
CA ALA A 119 7.13 4.58 17.95
C ALA A 119 6.28 5.83 18.22
N ARG A 120 6.49 6.91 17.45
CA ARG A 120 5.65 8.12 17.54
C ARG A 120 4.19 7.85 17.15
N PHE A 121 3.99 7.04 16.12
CA PHE A 121 2.66 6.61 15.68
C PHE A 121 1.93 5.76 16.74
N ARG A 122 2.63 4.80 17.37
CA ARG A 122 2.09 4.00 18.48
C ARG A 122 1.75 4.87 19.70
N ALA A 123 2.56 5.88 20.00
CA ALA A 123 2.30 6.82 21.09
C ALA A 123 1.01 7.62 20.85
N LYS A 124 0.76 8.07 19.61
CA LYS A 124 -0.51 8.75 19.26
C LYS A 124 -1.72 7.83 19.39
N LEU A 125 -1.61 6.57 18.99
CA LEU A 125 -2.72 5.62 19.12
C LEU A 125 -3.05 5.30 20.58
N LEU A 126 -2.04 5.30 21.46
CA LEU A 126 -2.24 5.22 22.91
C LEU A 126 -3.01 6.42 23.46
N GLU A 127 -2.75 7.64 22.98
CA GLU A 127 -3.52 8.84 23.36
C GLU A 127 -5.01 8.71 22.98
N PHE A 128 -5.32 7.99 21.89
CA PHE A 128 -6.69 7.66 21.49
C PHE A 128 -7.25 6.38 22.13
N GLY A 129 -6.57 5.84 23.16
CA GLY A 129 -7.00 4.65 23.89
C GLY A 129 -6.83 3.33 23.13
N VAL A 130 -6.15 3.33 21.99
CA VAL A 130 -5.86 2.13 21.20
C VAL A 130 -4.56 1.51 21.71
N SER A 131 -4.68 0.38 22.41
CA SER A 131 -3.52 -0.34 22.93
C SER A 131 -2.62 -0.90 21.81
N PRO A 132 -1.28 -0.83 21.95
CA PRO A 132 -0.32 -1.39 20.99
C PRO A 132 -0.55 -2.87 20.69
N SER A 133 -0.94 -3.65 21.71
CA SER A 133 -1.24 -5.08 21.56
C SER A 133 -2.60 -5.36 20.92
N ALA A 134 -3.46 -4.35 20.77
CA ALA A 134 -4.64 -4.44 19.92
C ALA A 134 -4.25 -4.27 18.44
N ILE A 135 -3.38 -3.31 18.13
CA ILE A 135 -2.88 -3.05 16.77
C ILE A 135 -2.12 -4.26 16.22
N ASP A 136 -1.25 -4.85 17.03
CA ASP A 136 -0.42 -6.00 16.60
C ASP A 136 -1.25 -7.26 16.31
N ARG A 137 -2.50 -7.32 16.77
CA ARG A 137 -3.44 -8.43 16.51
C ARG A 137 -4.51 -8.09 15.47
N MET A 138 -4.54 -6.86 14.97
CA MET A 138 -5.50 -6.45 13.96
C MET A 138 -5.08 -6.98 12.59
N SER A 139 -6.06 -7.48 11.84
CA SER A 139 -5.89 -7.60 10.39
C SER A 139 -5.73 -6.20 9.80
N LEU A 140 -5.06 -6.10 8.64
CA LEU A 140 -4.92 -4.82 7.94
C LEU A 140 -6.29 -4.16 7.66
N GLY A 141 -7.30 -4.97 7.34
CA GLY A 141 -8.69 -4.49 7.19
C GLY A 141 -9.28 -3.96 8.50
N GLY A 142 -9.00 -4.62 9.64
CA GLY A 142 -9.39 -4.14 10.96
C GLY A 142 -8.74 -2.81 11.30
N LEU A 143 -7.44 -2.68 11.06
CA LEU A 143 -6.69 -1.45 11.28
C LEU A 143 -7.22 -0.28 10.43
N LEU A 144 -7.45 -0.51 9.13
CA LEU A 144 -8.02 0.51 8.24
C LEU A 144 -9.45 0.91 8.64
N SER A 145 -10.26 -0.05 9.12
CA SER A 145 -11.59 0.25 9.64
C SER A 145 -11.56 1.06 10.94
N THR A 146 -10.58 0.83 11.81
CA THR A 146 -10.35 1.64 13.02
C THR A 146 -9.97 3.07 12.66
N PHE A 147 -9.14 3.28 11.64
CA PHE A 147 -8.84 4.63 11.11
C PHE A 147 -10.07 5.32 10.53
N ALA A 148 -10.87 4.61 9.75
CA ALA A 148 -12.13 5.14 9.24
C ALA A 148 -13.15 5.43 10.36
N ALA A 149 -13.11 4.68 11.47
CA ALA A 149 -13.96 4.89 12.63
C ALA A 149 -13.51 6.07 13.52
N LEU A 150 -12.20 6.28 13.69
CA LEU A 150 -11.62 7.48 14.32
C LEU A 150 -11.95 8.76 13.55
N GLY A 151 -12.08 8.67 12.22
CA GLY A 151 -12.63 9.76 11.39
C GLY A 151 -14.16 9.90 11.46
N LYS A 152 -14.87 8.96 12.10
CA LYS A 152 -16.35 8.93 12.23
C LYS A 152 -16.86 9.19 13.65
N THR A 153 -15.99 9.43 14.64
CA THR A 153 -16.40 9.76 16.02
C THR A 153 -17.04 11.15 16.17
N GLY A 154 -17.44 11.79 15.07
CA GLY A 154 -18.20 13.05 15.10
C GLY A 154 -17.42 14.25 15.61
N ALA A 155 -16.09 14.13 15.72
CA ALA A 155 -15.26 15.32 15.65
C ALA A 155 -15.22 15.68 14.16
N ASP A 156 -15.77 16.84 13.81
CA ASP A 156 -15.66 17.38 12.47
C ASP A 156 -14.18 17.35 12.08
N ALA A 157 -13.91 16.95 10.83
CA ALA A 157 -12.56 17.07 10.29
C ALA A 157 -12.14 18.53 10.49
N PRO A 158 -10.95 18.80 11.07
CA PRO A 158 -10.51 20.17 11.28
C PRO A 158 -10.59 20.90 9.94
N THR A 159 -11.24 22.05 9.96
CA THR A 159 -11.29 22.94 8.81
C THR A 159 -9.87 23.24 8.35
N ASP A 160 -9.70 23.62 7.08
CA ASP A 160 -8.37 23.91 6.54
C ASP A 160 -7.60 24.94 7.41
N ALA A 161 -8.32 25.88 8.01
CA ALA A 161 -7.78 26.85 8.96
C ALA A 161 -7.30 26.21 10.28
N GLU A 162 -8.07 25.29 10.86
CA GLU A 162 -7.69 24.57 12.09
C GLU A 162 -6.52 23.62 11.83
N PHE A 163 -6.48 23.01 10.65
CA PHE A 163 -5.36 22.18 10.23
C PHE A 163 -4.08 23.00 10.08
N ASP A 164 -4.17 24.18 9.47
CA ASP A 164 -3.03 25.10 9.34
C ASP A 164 -2.53 25.60 10.70
N GLU A 165 -3.43 25.93 11.64
CA GLU A 165 -3.06 26.29 13.01
C GLU A 165 -2.35 25.15 13.75
N ILE A 166 -2.83 23.91 13.60
CA ILE A 166 -2.17 22.73 14.19
C ILE A 166 -0.78 22.53 13.58
N MET A 167 -0.64 22.72 12.27
CA MET A 167 0.63 22.58 11.58
C MET A 167 1.61 23.70 11.93
N ASP A 168 1.13 24.92 12.15
CA ASP A 168 1.95 26.05 12.59
C ASP A 168 2.35 25.92 14.07
N ALA A 169 1.48 25.42 14.93
CA ALA A 169 1.83 25.08 16.32
C ALA A 169 2.91 23.99 16.38
N LEU A 170 2.83 22.97 15.53
CA LEU A 170 3.83 21.91 15.44
C LEU A 170 5.18 22.41 14.90
N ARG A 171 5.16 23.38 13.97
CA ARG A 171 6.38 24.05 13.46
C ARG A 171 6.99 24.94 14.52
N ALA A 172 6.20 25.74 15.24
CA ALA A 172 6.66 26.57 16.34
C ALA A 172 7.29 25.75 17.47
N LEU A 173 6.72 24.59 17.79
CA LEU A 173 7.27 23.65 18.77
C LEU A 173 8.63 23.08 18.33
N ASN A 174 8.77 22.79 17.03
CA ASN A 174 10.02 22.33 16.44
C ASN A 174 11.08 23.43 16.49
N ASP A 175 10.72 24.67 16.20
CA ASP A 175 11.64 25.81 16.21
C ASP A 175 12.02 26.26 17.63
N SER A 176 11.15 26.08 18.62
CA SER A 176 11.50 26.30 20.04
C SER A 176 12.46 25.26 20.59
N THR A 177 12.46 24.05 20.03
CA THR A 177 13.34 22.95 20.44
C THR A 177 14.77 23.11 19.89
N VAL A 178 14.94 23.87 18.79
CA VAL A 178 16.25 24.16 18.17
C VAL A 178 17.05 25.23 18.92
N ARG A 179 16.45 26.00 19.85
CA ARG A 179 17.16 27.06 20.62
C ARG A 179 17.72 26.64 21.98
N LEU A 180 17.68 25.36 22.34
CA LEU A 180 18.24 24.84 23.60
C LEU A 180 19.53 24.01 23.42
N HIS A 181 20.20 24.13 22.27
CA HIS A 181 21.55 23.58 22.04
C HIS A 181 22.49 24.65 21.50
#